data_AF-A0A8K0UQ89-F1
#
_entry.id   AF-A0A8K0UQ89-F1
#
_cell.length_a   1.000
_cell.length_b   1.000
_cell.length_c   1.000
_cell.angle_alpha   90.00
_cell.angle_beta   90.00
_cell.angle_gamma   90.00
#
_symmetry.space_group_name_H-M   'P 1'
#
loop_
_entity.id
_entity.type
_entity.pdbx_description
1 polymer ?
#
loop_
_entity_poly.entity_id
_entity_poly.type
_entity_poly.pdbx_seq_one_letter_code
_entity_poly.pdbx_strand_id
1 'polypeptide(L)'
;MHARASTRLSSLARHFSRSATSFTNGSGSGSNATTNPRFSRVMSFSKDEPEATAAGDPDLSTKNPSKDAVEFNFPLSEIPKNPLGEGRFIKTAGALIIGDEILNGKTLDRNSNFFARYCFEWGIELKRIEVIADDENEIIEASRRMVSSYDFVITSGGIGPTHDDITYASLAKSFNQSLVHHNETLHRMHEMSKHRWASLAQQNPEQKAARERMALFPDKAEVLFIAPDVWVPVVRLEGKLCVFPGIPKLFQRMLTGLTPFLPLPPPHERPFRQQVFTSHPESSIAPYLTELQARTKDQGIRVGSYPLLGKGVYVSLIGRDTPTVQGIAEEAVAKLDGRLVTEEEAREMVREKEKGAA
;
A
#
# COMPACT_ATOMS: atom_id res chain seq x y z
N MET A 1 -27.29 8.14 -74.41
CA MET A 1 -26.77 9.48 -74.78
C MET A 1 -25.92 9.99 -73.63
N HIS A 2 -24.65 10.29 -73.93
CA HIS A 2 -23.63 11.10 -73.21
C HIS A 2 -23.65 11.15 -71.65
N ALA A 3 -22.63 10.60 -70.96
CA ALA A 3 -21.29 11.18 -70.66
C ALA A 3 -21.29 11.75 -69.21
N ARG A 4 -20.28 11.61 -68.32
CA ARG A 4 -18.83 11.31 -68.35
C ARG A 4 -18.43 10.85 -66.92
N ALA A 5 -17.58 9.81 -66.76
CA ALA A 5 -16.13 9.86 -66.46
C ALA A 5 -15.79 10.59 -65.12
N SER A 6 -15.02 10.03 -64.18
CA SER A 6 -13.60 9.69 -64.34
C SER A 6 -13.03 8.90 -63.13
N THR A 7 -12.36 7.76 -63.41
CA THR A 7 -11.01 7.32 -62.93
C THR A 7 -10.79 7.13 -61.40
N ARG A 8 -10.74 5.92 -60.77
CA ARG A 8 -9.75 4.79 -60.80
C ARG A 8 -8.28 5.27 -60.69
N LEU A 9 -7.27 4.72 -60.01
CA LEU A 9 -6.88 3.42 -59.43
C LEU A 9 -5.60 3.73 -58.59
N SER A 10 -5.48 3.31 -57.32
CA SER A 10 -4.72 2.15 -56.79
C SER A 10 -3.18 2.13 -56.90
N SER A 11 -2.55 1.86 -55.74
CA SER A 11 -1.36 1.01 -55.53
C SER A 11 0.02 1.58 -55.95
N LEU A 12 1.18 1.26 -55.38
CA LEU A 12 1.63 0.16 -54.53
C LEU A 12 3.04 0.51 -53.96
N ALA A 13 3.35 0.03 -52.74
CA ALA A 13 4.61 -0.54 -52.27
C ALA A 13 5.98 0.21 -52.22
N ARG A 14 6.58 0.03 -51.02
CA ARG A 14 8.00 -0.22 -50.66
C ARG A 14 9.00 0.95 -50.70
N HIS A 15 9.69 1.15 -49.58
CA HIS A 15 11.15 1.29 -49.49
C HIS A 15 11.66 0.86 -48.10
N PHE A 16 12.68 -0.01 -48.10
CA PHE A 16 13.54 -0.37 -46.97
C PHE A 16 14.93 0.22 -47.31
N SER A 17 15.63 0.85 -46.37
CA SER A 17 17.09 1.00 -46.44
C SER A 17 17.71 1.08 -45.05
N ARG A 18 18.90 0.49 -44.96
CA ARG A 18 19.76 0.24 -43.80
C ARG A 18 20.55 1.49 -43.40
N SER A 19 20.94 1.56 -42.13
CA SER A 19 22.34 1.84 -41.77
C SER A 19 22.68 1.22 -40.41
N ALA A 20 23.86 0.62 -40.34
CA ALA A 20 24.50 0.10 -39.15
C ALA A 20 25.76 0.93 -38.89
N THR A 21 26.03 1.24 -37.63
CA THR A 21 27.36 1.64 -37.15
C THR A 21 27.57 1.03 -35.77
N SER A 22 28.59 0.18 -35.67
CA SER A 22 29.16 -0.33 -34.44
C SER A 22 30.12 0.70 -33.82
N PHE A 23 30.09 0.91 -32.51
CA PHE A 23 31.26 1.23 -31.70
C PHE A 23 31.05 0.79 -30.23
N THR A 24 32.17 0.58 -29.56
CA THR A 24 32.48 -0.32 -28.44
C THR A 24 32.15 0.19 -27.03
N ASN A 25 31.94 -0.77 -26.11
CA ASN A 25 32.14 -0.81 -24.64
C ASN A 25 32.31 0.50 -23.85
N GLY A 26 31.46 0.65 -22.83
CA GLY A 26 31.67 1.53 -21.67
C GLY A 26 30.73 1.14 -20.53
N SER A 27 31.29 0.56 -19.48
CA SER A 27 30.67 0.19 -18.21
C SER A 27 29.97 1.37 -17.50
N GLY A 28 28.74 1.16 -17.03
CA GLY A 28 28.03 2.11 -16.16
C GLY A 28 26.68 1.55 -15.72
N SER A 29 26.64 0.87 -14.58
CA SER A 29 25.43 0.37 -13.94
C SER A 29 24.60 1.54 -13.38
N GLY A 30 23.71 2.10 -14.18
CA GLY A 30 22.63 2.96 -13.73
C GLY A 30 21.35 2.15 -13.61
N SER A 31 20.99 1.73 -12.39
CA SER A 31 19.70 1.11 -12.12
C SER A 31 18.60 2.18 -12.26
N ASN A 32 17.98 2.26 -13.43
CA ASN A 32 16.72 2.98 -13.59
C ASN A 32 15.65 2.26 -12.74
N ALA A 33 15.30 2.88 -11.61
CA ALA A 33 14.10 2.52 -10.87
C ALA A 33 12.90 2.77 -11.80
N THR A 34 12.36 1.69 -12.38
CA THR A 34 11.09 1.71 -13.09
C THR A 34 10.00 2.08 -12.09
N THR A 35 9.63 3.35 -12.06
CA THR A 35 8.45 3.85 -11.37
C THR A 35 7.22 3.22 -12.01
N ASN A 36 6.46 2.47 -11.21
CA ASN A 36 5.19 1.90 -11.66
C ASN A 36 4.18 3.05 -11.88
N PRO A 37 3.68 3.31 -13.09
CA PRO A 37 2.75 4.40 -13.36
C PRO A 37 1.40 4.26 -12.65
N ARG A 38 1.08 3.08 -12.08
CA ARG A 38 -0.08 2.92 -11.19
C ARG A 38 0.10 3.59 -9.83
N PHE A 39 1.34 3.79 -9.36
CA PHE A 39 1.60 4.36 -8.04
C PHE A 39 1.51 5.90 -8.02
N SER A 40 1.81 6.57 -9.14
CA SER A 40 1.67 8.03 -9.24
C SER A 40 0.21 8.48 -9.26
N ARG A 41 -0.73 7.62 -9.69
CA ARG A 41 -2.15 7.97 -9.82
C ARG A 41 -2.95 7.85 -8.52
N VAL A 42 -2.49 7.04 -7.55
CA VAL A 42 -3.12 6.91 -6.22
C VAL A 42 -2.86 8.13 -5.33
N MET A 43 -1.96 9.04 -5.75
CA MET A 43 -1.59 10.27 -5.03
C MET A 43 -2.46 11.49 -5.36
N SER A 44 -3.55 11.36 -6.13
CA SER A 44 -4.50 12.48 -6.26
C SER A 44 -5.30 12.62 -4.97
N PHE A 45 -4.77 13.40 -4.04
CA PHE A 45 -5.47 13.81 -2.83
C PHE A 45 -6.74 14.57 -3.22
N SER A 46 -7.90 13.95 -2.98
CA SER A 46 -9.18 14.65 -2.95
C SER A 46 -9.08 15.72 -1.87
N LYS A 47 -9.19 17.00 -2.27
CA LYS A 47 -9.51 18.08 -1.33
C LYS A 47 -10.94 17.84 -0.89
N ASP A 48 -11.14 17.23 0.27
CA ASP A 48 -12.46 17.20 0.88
C ASP A 48 -12.82 18.64 1.30
N GLU A 49 -14.00 19.09 0.88
CA GLU A 49 -14.58 20.39 1.17
C GLU A 49 -14.84 20.56 2.68
N PRO A 50 -14.68 21.76 3.26
CA PRO A 50 -15.04 21.99 4.65
C PRO A 50 -16.56 22.07 4.80
N GLU A 51 -17.09 21.31 5.78
CA GLU A 51 -18.46 21.39 6.26
C GLU A 51 -18.85 22.83 6.64
N ALA A 52 -20.04 23.23 6.19
CA ALA A 52 -20.62 24.54 6.45
C ALA A 52 -21.09 24.66 7.91
N THR A 53 -20.56 25.66 8.63
CA THR A 53 -21.16 26.17 9.87
C THR A 53 -21.59 27.62 9.67
N ALA A 54 -22.84 27.90 10.03
CA ALA A 54 -23.57 29.13 9.76
C ALA A 54 -23.09 30.36 10.60
N ALA A 55 -23.12 31.50 9.92
CA ALA A 55 -23.17 32.93 10.30
C ALA A 55 -22.99 33.41 11.76
N GLY A 56 -22.14 34.45 11.93
CA GLY A 56 -22.20 35.41 13.04
C GLY A 56 -20.99 36.35 13.21
N ASP A 57 -21.04 37.50 12.51
CA ASP A 57 -20.38 38.81 12.72
C ASP A 57 -18.84 39.05 12.62
N PRO A 58 -18.43 40.29 12.24
CA PRO A 58 -17.16 40.57 11.58
C PRO A 58 -16.17 41.35 12.44
N ASP A 59 -14.95 41.45 11.90
CA ASP A 59 -13.87 42.36 12.27
C ASP A 59 -13.06 42.00 13.54
N LEU A 60 -11.94 41.32 13.28
CA LEU A 60 -10.68 41.59 13.97
C LEU A 60 -9.55 41.34 12.98
N SER A 61 -9.14 42.43 12.31
CA SER A 61 -7.90 42.49 11.55
C SER A 61 -6.70 42.01 12.40
N THR A 62 -6.25 40.79 12.14
CA THR A 62 -4.91 40.35 12.53
C THR A 62 -4.25 39.75 11.29
N LYS A 63 -3.23 40.46 10.82
CA LYS A 63 -2.34 40.03 9.74
C LYS A 63 -1.82 38.63 10.09
N ASN A 64 -2.22 37.65 9.30
CA ASN A 64 -1.69 36.29 9.39
C ASN A 64 -0.26 36.34 8.83
N PRO A 65 0.81 36.22 9.64
CA PRO A 65 2.14 36.13 9.07
C PRO A 65 2.22 34.78 8.34
N SER A 66 2.66 34.82 7.08
CA SER A 66 2.94 33.63 6.29
C SER A 66 3.87 32.70 7.08
N LYS A 67 3.34 31.57 7.55
CA LYS A 67 4.18 30.49 8.07
C LYS A 67 4.91 29.88 6.89
N ASP A 68 6.16 30.27 6.71
CA ASP A 68 7.09 29.52 5.87
C ASP A 68 7.06 28.06 6.36
N ALA A 69 6.56 27.16 5.53
CA ALA A 69 6.52 25.74 5.87
C ALA A 69 7.96 25.26 5.92
N VAL A 70 8.45 24.94 7.13
CA VAL A 70 9.79 24.37 7.29
C VAL A 70 9.82 23.02 6.57
N GLU A 71 10.54 22.96 5.45
CA GLU A 71 10.80 21.72 4.73
C GLU A 71 11.91 20.95 5.46
N PHE A 72 11.57 19.75 5.92
CA PHE A 72 12.54 18.83 6.53
C PHE A 72 13.12 17.92 5.46
N ASN A 73 14.45 17.81 5.43
CA ASN A 73 15.17 16.97 4.47
C ASN A 73 16.24 16.10 5.16
N PHE A 74 15.83 15.20 6.04
CA PHE A 74 16.73 14.28 6.69
C PHE A 74 17.24 13.20 5.71
N PRO A 75 18.48 12.71 5.88
CA PRO A 75 18.98 11.62 5.05
C PRO A 75 18.15 10.35 5.24
N LEU A 76 17.98 9.59 4.14
CA LEU A 76 17.37 8.27 4.19
C LEU A 76 18.39 7.22 4.65
N SER A 77 17.91 6.12 5.21
CA SER A 77 18.78 4.97 5.50
C SER A 77 19.33 4.38 4.19
N GLU A 78 20.51 3.79 4.27
CA GLU A 78 21.02 2.95 3.18
C GLU A 78 20.13 1.72 3.01
N ILE A 79 20.04 1.21 1.77
CA ILE A 79 19.27 0.00 1.49
C ILE A 79 20.04 -1.19 2.09
N PRO A 80 19.46 -1.92 3.06
CA PRO A 80 20.15 -3.01 3.71
C PRO A 80 20.29 -4.21 2.77
N LYS A 81 21.22 -5.10 3.11
CA LYS A 81 21.34 -6.39 2.41
C LYS A 81 20.03 -7.17 2.51
N ASN A 82 19.77 -7.98 1.49
CA ASN A 82 18.58 -8.82 1.44
C ASN A 82 18.53 -9.79 2.63
N PRO A 83 17.57 -9.65 3.57
CA PRO A 83 17.50 -10.50 4.75
C PRO A 83 17.10 -11.95 4.42
N LEU A 84 16.55 -12.20 3.23
CA LEU A 84 16.20 -13.54 2.75
C LEU A 84 17.35 -14.25 2.03
N GLY A 85 18.47 -13.56 1.78
CA GLY A 85 19.59 -14.04 0.97
C GLY A 85 19.51 -13.63 -0.50
N GLU A 86 20.64 -13.66 -1.20
CA GLU A 86 20.73 -13.24 -2.60
C GLU A 86 19.80 -14.05 -3.52
N GLY A 87 19.18 -13.36 -4.48
CA GLY A 87 18.23 -13.98 -5.42
C GLY A 87 16.88 -14.39 -4.84
N ARG A 88 16.66 -14.24 -3.52
CA ARG A 88 15.37 -14.52 -2.87
C ARG A 88 14.53 -13.26 -2.71
N PHE A 89 13.22 -13.41 -2.77
CA PHE A 89 12.26 -12.33 -2.58
C PHE A 89 11.13 -12.77 -1.64
N ILE A 90 10.44 -11.78 -1.06
CA ILE A 90 9.30 -11.99 -0.17
C ILE A 90 8.18 -12.69 -0.95
N LYS A 91 7.73 -13.85 -0.49
CA LYS A 91 6.59 -14.57 -1.09
C LYS A 91 5.34 -14.49 -0.24
N THR A 92 5.50 -14.53 1.07
CA THR A 92 4.39 -14.57 2.03
C THR A 92 4.44 -13.41 3.00
N ALA A 93 3.26 -12.93 3.40
CA ALA A 93 3.14 -11.92 4.43
C ALA A 93 2.10 -12.23 5.51
N GLY A 94 2.30 -11.64 6.68
CA GLY A 94 1.35 -11.58 7.79
C GLY A 94 1.21 -10.15 8.33
N ALA A 95 0.04 -9.81 8.89
CA ALA A 95 -0.19 -8.52 9.53
C ALA A 95 -0.74 -8.70 10.96
N LEU A 96 -0.16 -7.95 11.88
CA LEU A 96 -0.63 -7.81 13.26
C LEU A 96 -1.12 -6.37 13.47
N ILE A 97 -2.43 -6.22 13.64
CA ILE A 97 -3.05 -4.94 13.98
C ILE A 97 -3.25 -4.94 15.49
N ILE A 98 -2.64 -3.99 16.18
CA ILE A 98 -2.61 -3.91 17.64
C ILE A 98 -3.41 -2.67 18.03
N GLY A 99 -4.50 -2.87 18.77
CA GLY A 99 -5.38 -1.78 19.18
C GLY A 99 -6.73 -2.26 19.69
N ASP A 100 -7.02 -2.02 20.96
CA ASP A 100 -8.32 -2.31 21.57
C ASP A 100 -9.48 -1.58 20.87
N GLU A 101 -9.23 -0.38 20.32
CA GLU A 101 -10.20 0.40 19.56
C GLU A 101 -10.61 -0.24 18.23
N ILE A 102 -9.76 -1.12 17.69
CA ILE A 102 -10.11 -1.93 16.52
C ILE A 102 -10.99 -3.10 16.96
N LEU A 103 -10.61 -3.79 18.04
CA LEU A 103 -11.38 -4.92 18.57
C LEU A 103 -12.77 -4.54 19.06
N ASN A 104 -12.91 -3.37 19.69
CA ASN A 104 -14.21 -2.87 20.15
C ASN A 104 -15.01 -2.13 19.06
N GLY A 105 -14.48 -2.06 17.83
CA GLY A 105 -15.16 -1.49 16.67
C GLY A 105 -15.28 0.03 16.66
N LYS A 106 -14.65 0.75 17.60
CA LYS A 106 -14.62 2.23 17.61
C LYS A 106 -13.92 2.78 16.38
N THR A 107 -12.85 2.13 15.93
CA THR A 107 -12.07 2.55 14.77
C THR A 107 -12.12 1.48 13.70
N LEU A 108 -12.50 1.87 12.48
CA LEU A 108 -12.42 0.98 11.32
C LEU A 108 -10.96 0.79 10.91
N ASP A 109 -10.49 -0.45 10.92
CA ASP A 109 -9.15 -0.80 10.45
C ASP A 109 -9.01 -0.59 8.93
N ARG A 110 -8.30 0.47 8.56
CA ARG A 110 -7.93 0.79 7.18
C ARG A 110 -6.52 0.31 6.82
N ASN A 111 -5.71 -0.04 7.81
CA ASN A 111 -4.30 -0.35 7.61
C ASN A 111 -4.14 -1.76 7.06
N SER A 112 -4.88 -2.73 7.59
CA SER A 112 -4.87 -4.10 7.06
C SER A 112 -5.36 -4.16 5.61
N ASN A 113 -6.41 -3.41 5.27
CA ASN A 113 -6.91 -3.33 3.90
C ASN A 113 -5.86 -2.73 2.94
N PHE A 114 -5.21 -1.65 3.36
CA PHE A 114 -4.12 -1.05 2.58
C PHE A 114 -2.95 -2.03 2.41
N PHE A 115 -2.57 -2.75 3.46
CA PHE A 115 -1.51 -3.75 3.40
C PHE A 115 -1.87 -4.94 2.50
N ALA A 116 -3.12 -5.40 2.53
CA ALA A 116 -3.60 -6.46 1.64
C ALA A 116 -3.51 -6.06 0.18
N ARG A 117 -3.85 -4.81 -0.14
CA ARG A 117 -3.68 -4.26 -1.49
C ARG A 117 -2.22 -4.14 -1.88
N TYR A 118 -1.38 -3.61 -0.98
CA TYR A 118 0.06 -3.54 -1.19
C TYR A 118 0.64 -4.92 -1.52
N CYS A 119 0.30 -5.94 -0.71
CA CYS A 119 0.76 -7.31 -0.94
C CYS A 119 0.30 -7.82 -2.31
N PHE A 120 -0.97 -7.64 -2.66
CA PHE A 120 -1.50 -8.04 -3.96
C PHE A 120 -0.74 -7.38 -5.12
N GLU A 121 -0.55 -6.07 -5.07
CA GLU A 121 0.12 -5.28 -6.12
C GLU A 121 1.59 -5.71 -6.32
N TRP A 122 2.26 -6.13 -5.25
CA TRP A 122 3.65 -6.57 -5.29
C TRP A 122 3.83 -8.08 -5.43
N GLY A 123 2.75 -8.85 -5.59
CA GLY A 123 2.81 -10.31 -5.75
C GLY A 123 3.19 -11.07 -4.48
N ILE A 124 2.94 -10.47 -3.33
CA ILE A 124 3.12 -11.08 -2.02
C ILE A 124 1.79 -11.74 -1.61
N GLU A 125 1.84 -13.00 -1.22
CA GLU A 125 0.67 -13.71 -0.71
C GLU A 125 0.44 -13.33 0.76
N LEU A 126 -0.51 -12.44 1.02
CA LEU A 126 -0.95 -12.16 2.39
C LEU A 126 -1.72 -13.37 2.93
N LYS A 127 -1.10 -14.09 3.86
CA LYS A 127 -1.63 -15.35 4.41
C LYS A 127 -2.54 -15.13 5.61
N ARG A 128 -2.30 -14.07 6.37
CA ARG A 128 -3.03 -13.82 7.61
C ARG A 128 -3.02 -12.34 8.01
N ILE A 129 -4.14 -11.90 8.55
CA ILE A 129 -4.28 -10.65 9.29
C ILE A 129 -4.88 -11.04 10.64
N GLU A 130 -4.26 -10.62 11.72
CA GLU A 130 -4.79 -10.76 13.08
C GLU A 130 -4.93 -9.37 13.68
N VAL A 131 -6.06 -9.14 14.35
CA VAL A 131 -6.28 -7.98 15.20
C VAL A 131 -6.21 -8.49 16.63
N ILE A 132 -5.35 -7.87 17.45
CA ILE A 132 -5.10 -8.26 18.83
C ILE A 132 -5.18 -7.05 19.75
N ALA A 133 -5.40 -7.32 21.04
CA ALA A 133 -5.48 -6.31 22.09
C ALA A 133 -4.10 -5.66 22.33
N ASP A 134 -4.10 -4.53 23.02
CA ASP A 134 -2.90 -3.94 23.62
C ASP A 134 -2.45 -4.74 24.85
N ASP A 135 -2.21 -6.05 24.66
CA ASP A 135 -1.76 -7.00 25.66
C ASP A 135 -0.39 -7.57 25.30
N GLU A 136 0.50 -7.60 26.28
CA GLU A 136 1.89 -8.03 26.09
C GLU A 136 2.00 -9.51 25.67
N ASN A 137 1.19 -10.41 26.24
CA ASN A 137 1.27 -11.83 25.94
C ASN A 137 0.73 -12.12 24.53
N GLU A 138 -0.36 -11.46 24.14
CA GLU A 138 -0.92 -11.52 22.79
C GLU A 138 0.11 -11.05 21.75
N ILE A 139 0.77 -9.92 21.99
CA ILE A 139 1.80 -9.39 21.08
C ILE A 139 3.00 -10.34 21.00
N ILE A 140 3.46 -10.90 22.13
CA ILE A 140 4.58 -11.85 22.17
C ILE A 140 4.26 -13.13 21.40
N GLU A 141 3.11 -13.76 21.64
CA GLU A 141 2.71 -14.99 20.97
C GLU A 141 2.60 -14.76 19.46
N ALA A 142 1.80 -13.77 19.07
CA ALA A 142 1.48 -13.53 17.67
C ALA A 142 2.71 -13.12 16.87
N SER A 143 3.57 -12.24 17.42
CA SER A 143 4.79 -11.80 16.74
C SER A 143 5.76 -12.95 16.45
N ARG A 144 6.00 -13.85 17.41
CA ARG A 144 6.86 -15.04 17.21
C ARG A 144 6.30 -15.94 16.12
N ARG A 145 5.02 -16.26 16.22
CA ARG A 145 4.33 -17.15 15.27
C ARG A 145 4.29 -16.57 13.87
N MET A 146 4.08 -15.26 13.71
CA MET A 146 4.08 -14.61 12.41
C MET A 146 5.49 -14.61 11.78
N VAL A 147 6.52 -14.26 12.56
CA VAL A 147 7.92 -14.22 12.08
C VAL A 147 8.43 -15.61 11.67
N SER A 148 8.03 -16.66 12.39
CA SER A 148 8.37 -18.04 12.03
C SER A 148 7.67 -18.50 10.76
N SER A 149 6.46 -18.00 10.49
CA SER A 149 5.59 -18.51 9.43
C SER A 149 5.72 -17.79 8.09
N TYR A 150 6.15 -16.52 8.09
CA TYR A 150 6.09 -15.65 6.91
C TYR A 150 7.43 -14.98 6.59
N ASP A 151 7.58 -14.50 5.35
CA ASP A 151 8.78 -13.80 4.89
C ASP A 151 8.77 -12.31 5.26
N PHE A 152 7.57 -11.72 5.37
CA PHE A 152 7.38 -10.31 5.69
C PHE A 152 6.21 -10.15 6.67
N VAL A 153 6.47 -9.56 7.83
CA VAL A 153 5.44 -9.32 8.84
C VAL A 153 5.36 -7.84 9.09
N ILE A 154 4.15 -7.29 9.18
CA ILE A 154 3.95 -5.92 9.65
C ILE A 154 3.21 -5.91 10.97
N THR A 155 3.53 -4.93 11.81
CA THR A 155 2.64 -4.51 12.90
C THR A 155 2.12 -3.11 12.64
N SER A 156 0.95 -2.79 13.18
CA SER A 156 0.37 -1.45 13.13
C SER A 156 -0.30 -1.13 14.45
N GLY A 157 0.18 -0.12 15.17
CA GLY A 157 -0.41 0.34 16.44
C GLY A 157 0.51 0.16 17.65
N GLY A 158 0.12 0.76 18.78
CA GLY A 158 0.81 0.63 20.07
C GLY A 158 2.25 1.21 20.14
N ILE A 159 2.57 2.25 19.34
CA ILE A 159 3.90 2.90 19.32
C ILE A 159 3.89 4.40 19.66
N GLY A 160 2.77 4.92 20.12
CA GLY A 160 2.63 6.28 20.62
C GLY A 160 3.27 6.49 22.01
N PRO A 161 3.01 7.64 22.63
CA PRO A 161 3.59 8.00 23.93
C PRO A 161 2.73 7.57 25.13
N THR A 162 1.56 6.95 24.93
CA THR A 162 0.62 6.63 26.03
C THR A 162 1.02 5.35 26.77
N HIS A 163 0.22 4.89 27.72
CA HIS A 163 0.60 3.79 28.63
C HIS A 163 0.27 2.41 28.03
N ASP A 164 -0.76 2.39 27.20
CA ASP A 164 -1.23 1.30 26.33
C ASP A 164 -0.34 1.09 25.09
N ASP A 165 0.51 2.06 24.73
CA ASP A 165 1.49 1.92 23.64
C ASP A 165 2.68 1.02 24.05
N ILE A 166 2.45 -0.30 24.05
CA ILE A 166 3.40 -1.31 24.54
C ILE A 166 4.05 -2.17 23.44
N THR A 167 3.86 -1.86 22.16
CA THR A 167 4.32 -2.72 21.04
C THR A 167 5.83 -2.93 21.07
N TYR A 168 6.65 -1.87 21.19
CA TYR A 168 8.11 -2.03 21.22
C TYR A 168 8.60 -2.83 22.43
N ALA A 169 8.02 -2.58 23.61
CA ALA A 169 8.40 -3.28 24.82
C ALA A 169 8.05 -4.78 24.76
N SER A 170 6.86 -5.09 24.24
CA SER A 170 6.39 -6.46 24.05
C SER A 170 7.23 -7.18 23.00
N LEU A 171 7.59 -6.53 21.89
CA LEU A 171 8.48 -7.10 20.87
C LEU A 171 9.90 -7.31 21.41
N ALA A 172 10.43 -6.39 22.23
CA ALA A 172 11.73 -6.59 22.88
C ALA A 172 11.73 -7.88 23.73
N LYS A 173 10.69 -8.09 24.56
CA LYS A 173 10.52 -9.34 25.32
C LYS A 173 10.32 -10.55 24.41
N SER A 174 9.55 -10.40 23.34
CA SER A 174 9.31 -11.46 22.35
C SER A 174 10.61 -12.01 21.75
N PHE A 175 11.59 -11.15 21.48
CA PHE A 175 12.86 -11.56 20.88
C PHE A 175 14.05 -11.52 21.86
N ASN A 176 13.78 -11.53 23.17
CA ASN A 176 14.79 -11.53 24.24
C ASN A 176 15.83 -10.42 24.10
N GLN A 177 15.37 -9.19 23.83
CA GLN A 177 16.20 -8.00 23.68
C GLN A 177 15.91 -7.00 24.79
N SER A 178 16.93 -6.23 25.17
CA SER A 178 16.74 -5.02 25.97
C SER A 178 16.19 -3.88 25.11
N LEU A 179 15.61 -2.88 25.76
CA LEU A 179 15.18 -1.65 25.15
C LEU A 179 16.28 -0.57 25.29
N VAL A 180 16.58 0.14 24.21
CA VAL A 180 17.58 1.20 24.15
C VAL A 180 17.08 2.40 23.37
N HIS A 181 17.51 3.60 23.75
CA HIS A 181 17.16 4.80 23.00
C HIS A 181 17.94 4.86 21.68
N HIS A 182 17.22 5.13 20.59
CA HIS A 182 17.82 5.33 19.29
C HIS A 182 18.11 6.82 19.05
N ASN A 183 19.40 7.18 19.10
CA ASN A 183 19.87 8.57 19.08
C ASN A 183 19.38 9.37 17.88
N GLU A 184 19.42 8.82 16.66
CA GLU A 184 18.98 9.53 15.45
C GLU A 184 17.47 9.76 15.45
N THR A 185 16.67 8.84 16.00
CA THR A 185 15.23 9.04 16.12
C THR A 185 14.91 10.15 17.12
N LEU A 186 15.61 10.18 18.26
CA LEU A 186 15.50 11.28 19.22
C LEU A 186 15.88 12.62 18.58
N HIS A 187 17.00 12.66 17.84
CA HIS A 187 17.44 13.86 17.13
C HIS A 187 16.36 14.38 16.18
N ARG A 188 15.87 13.54 15.24
CA ARG A 188 14.81 13.94 14.30
C ARG A 188 13.52 14.34 15.01
N MET A 189 13.14 13.59 16.03
CA MET A 189 11.97 13.91 16.85
C MET A 189 12.10 15.32 17.42
N HIS A 190 13.23 15.66 18.07
CA HIS A 190 13.47 16.97 18.66
C HIS A 190 13.58 18.08 17.61
N GLU A 191 14.21 17.86 16.46
CA GLU A 191 14.26 18.86 15.39
C GLU A 191 12.86 19.18 14.85
N MET A 192 12.07 18.16 14.51
CA MET A 192 10.71 18.38 13.98
C MET A 192 9.77 19.01 15.01
N SER A 193 10.03 18.76 16.29
CA SER A 193 9.31 19.33 17.43
C SER A 193 9.42 20.84 17.51
N LYS A 194 10.64 21.37 17.35
CA LYS A 194 10.93 22.81 17.49
C LYS A 194 10.05 23.66 16.58
N HIS A 195 9.70 23.15 15.40
CA HIS A 195 9.00 23.92 14.36
C HIS A 195 7.49 23.66 14.31
N ARG A 196 6.99 22.53 14.81
CA ARG A 196 5.56 22.19 14.70
C ARG A 196 4.69 22.74 15.82
N TRP A 197 5.22 22.89 17.03
CA TRP A 197 4.40 23.24 18.18
C TRP A 197 5.11 24.25 19.09
N ALA A 198 4.66 25.50 19.07
CA ALA A 198 5.02 26.50 20.07
C ALA A 198 4.67 26.05 21.52
N SER A 199 3.72 25.12 21.66
CA SER A 199 3.34 24.50 22.94
C SER A 199 4.32 23.46 23.48
N LEU A 200 5.25 22.93 22.64
CA LEU A 200 6.26 21.99 23.13
C LEU A 200 7.33 22.62 24.00
N ALA A 201 7.55 23.93 23.86
CA ALA A 201 8.42 24.69 24.76
C ALA A 201 7.89 24.71 26.21
N GLN A 202 6.66 24.24 26.44
CA GLN A 202 5.98 24.18 27.73
C GLN A 202 5.79 22.75 28.25
N GLN A 203 6.40 21.72 27.62
CA GLN A 203 6.30 20.36 28.14
C GLN A 203 7.01 20.22 29.49
N ASN A 204 6.33 19.58 30.44
CA ASN A 204 6.95 19.19 31.70
C ASN A 204 7.90 17.97 31.47
N PRO A 205 8.77 17.65 32.44
CA PRO A 205 9.70 16.53 32.32
C PRO A 205 9.04 15.18 32.03
N GLU A 206 7.85 14.91 32.57
CA GLU A 206 7.12 13.65 32.37
C GLU A 206 6.60 13.51 30.93
N GLN A 207 6.05 14.58 30.36
CA GLN A 207 5.58 14.62 28.98
C GLN A 207 6.73 14.43 27.99
N LYS A 208 7.89 15.03 28.29
CA LYS A 208 9.11 14.83 27.51
C LYS A 208 9.56 13.37 27.57
N ALA A 209 9.66 12.80 28.76
CA ALA A 209 10.05 11.40 28.94
C ALA A 209 9.08 10.43 28.24
N ALA A 210 7.77 10.64 28.39
CA ALA A 210 6.74 9.83 27.74
C ALA A 210 6.90 9.81 26.21
N ARG A 211 7.26 10.96 25.63
CA ARG A 211 7.51 11.08 24.20
C ARG A 211 8.81 10.42 23.76
N GLU A 212 9.88 10.59 24.52
CA GLU A 212 11.18 9.96 24.23
C GLU A 212 11.11 8.43 24.24
N ARG A 213 10.15 7.83 24.98
CA ARG A 213 9.85 6.38 24.90
C ARG A 213 9.47 5.91 23.49
N MET A 214 8.95 6.78 22.63
CA MET A 214 8.67 6.44 21.23
C MET A 214 9.94 6.19 20.39
N ALA A 215 11.11 6.53 20.92
CA ALA A 215 12.42 6.23 20.34
C ALA A 215 13.17 5.14 21.12
N LEU A 216 12.47 4.42 22.01
CA LEU A 216 13.01 3.32 22.78
C LEU A 216 12.72 2.01 22.03
N PHE A 217 13.75 1.41 21.43
CA PHE A 217 13.62 0.27 20.54
C PHE A 217 14.35 -0.97 21.07
N PRO A 218 13.97 -2.17 20.62
CA PRO A 218 14.76 -3.38 20.83
C PRO A 218 16.21 -3.19 20.33
N ASP A 219 17.19 -3.53 21.16
CA ASP A 219 18.62 -3.23 20.97
C ASP A 219 19.20 -3.63 19.60
N LYS A 220 18.77 -4.77 19.05
CA LYS A 220 19.27 -5.30 17.78
C LYS A 220 18.35 -4.99 16.60
N ALA A 221 17.33 -4.15 16.80
CA ALA A 221 16.43 -3.78 15.73
C ALA A 221 17.16 -2.92 14.70
N GLU A 222 16.87 -3.17 13.42
CA GLU A 222 17.30 -2.30 12.36
C GLU A 222 16.31 -1.13 12.24
N VAL A 223 16.84 0.10 12.18
CA VAL A 223 16.03 1.32 12.15
C VAL A 223 16.14 1.98 10.78
N LEU A 224 15.03 1.99 10.04
CA LEU A 224 14.98 2.45 8.65
C LEU A 224 14.23 3.79 8.54
N PHE A 225 14.94 4.83 8.14
CA PHE A 225 14.35 6.10 7.76
C PHE A 225 14.05 6.10 6.27
N ILE A 226 12.76 6.04 5.95
CA ILE A 226 12.25 5.82 4.59
C ILE A 226 11.70 7.08 3.93
N ALA A 227 11.64 8.20 4.67
CA ALA A 227 11.17 9.49 4.18
C ALA A 227 11.95 10.64 4.85
N PRO A 228 12.26 11.71 4.10
CA PRO A 228 13.14 12.78 4.58
C PRO A 228 12.43 13.75 5.54
N ASP A 229 11.11 13.75 5.55
CA ASP A 229 10.24 14.63 6.35
C ASP A 229 9.38 13.86 7.35
N VAL A 230 9.80 12.65 7.71
CA VAL A 230 9.17 11.82 8.74
C VAL A 230 10.23 11.41 9.75
N TRP A 231 10.05 11.79 11.01
CA TRP A 231 10.98 11.40 12.09
C TRP A 231 10.76 9.95 12.55
N VAL A 232 9.56 9.41 12.37
CA VAL A 232 9.21 8.04 12.78
C VAL A 232 9.85 7.05 11.80
N PRO A 233 10.76 6.18 12.24
CA PRO A 233 11.36 5.16 11.37
C PRO A 233 10.46 3.93 11.25
N VAL A 234 10.75 3.09 10.28
CA VAL A 234 10.32 1.68 10.33
C VAL A 234 11.35 0.92 11.15
N VAL A 235 10.92 0.30 12.25
CA VAL A 235 11.79 -0.55 13.07
C VAL A 235 11.60 -2.00 12.64
N ARG A 236 12.67 -2.65 12.21
CA ARG A 236 12.66 -4.02 11.69
C ARG A 236 13.38 -4.99 12.65
N LEU A 237 12.67 -6.04 13.05
CA LEU A 237 13.18 -7.14 13.86
C LEU A 237 13.29 -8.43 13.05
N GLU A 238 14.25 -9.29 13.41
CA GLU A 238 14.44 -10.62 12.81
C GLU A 238 14.54 -10.61 11.27
N GLY A 239 14.94 -9.47 10.69
CA GLY A 239 14.98 -9.24 9.24
C GLY A 239 13.64 -9.28 8.52
N LYS A 240 12.52 -9.45 9.24
CA LYS A 240 11.20 -9.77 8.66
C LYS A 240 10.05 -8.93 9.21
N LEU A 241 10.03 -8.65 10.51
CA LEU A 241 8.93 -7.94 11.17
C LEU A 241 9.20 -6.44 11.18
N CYS A 242 8.37 -5.68 10.47
CA CYS A 242 8.44 -4.22 10.38
C CYS A 242 7.32 -3.58 11.21
N VAL A 243 7.68 -2.70 12.13
CA VAL A 243 6.74 -2.00 13.01
C VAL A 243 6.30 -0.68 12.39
N PHE A 244 4.99 -0.43 12.36
CA PHE A 244 4.40 0.80 11.84
C PHE A 244 3.43 1.47 12.83
N PRO A 245 3.19 2.79 12.70
CA PRO A 245 2.18 3.50 13.47
C PRO A 245 0.76 3.10 13.07
N GLY A 246 -0.17 3.22 14.03
CA GLY A 246 -1.60 2.98 13.79
C GLY A 246 -2.29 4.06 12.94
N ILE A 247 -1.72 5.26 12.83
CA ILE A 247 -2.33 6.38 12.09
C ILE A 247 -2.35 6.07 10.58
N PRO A 248 -3.52 5.94 9.92
CA PRO A 248 -3.59 5.40 8.56
C PRO A 248 -2.78 6.16 7.50
N LYS A 249 -2.85 7.50 7.51
CA LYS A 249 -2.07 8.32 6.55
C LYS A 249 -0.57 8.11 6.70
N LEU A 250 -0.09 7.96 7.95
CA LEU A 250 1.33 7.75 8.23
C LEU A 250 1.75 6.31 7.89
N PHE A 251 0.94 5.32 8.27
CA PHE A 251 1.13 3.92 7.88
C PHE A 251 1.31 3.75 6.37
N GLN A 252 0.37 4.30 5.59
CA GLN A 252 0.37 4.19 4.12
C GLN A 252 1.61 4.82 3.50
N ARG A 253 1.98 6.02 3.98
CA ARG A 253 3.18 6.72 3.56
C ARG A 253 4.43 5.91 3.87
N MET A 254 4.52 5.37 5.08
CA MET A 254 5.67 4.62 5.53
C MET A 254 5.84 3.30 4.79
N LEU A 255 4.76 2.54 4.61
CA LEU A 255 4.80 1.30 3.84
C LEU A 255 5.19 1.54 2.39
N THR A 256 4.67 2.60 1.77
CA THR A 256 5.06 3.01 0.42
C THR A 256 6.56 3.31 0.36
N GLY A 257 7.07 4.15 1.26
CA GLY A 257 8.48 4.52 1.29
C GLY A 257 9.42 3.35 1.64
N LEU A 258 8.92 2.30 2.29
CA LEU A 258 9.69 1.09 2.57
C LEU A 258 9.93 0.22 1.31
N THR A 259 9.15 0.39 0.25
CA THR A 259 9.23 -0.42 -0.99
C THR A 259 10.66 -0.61 -1.54
N PRO A 260 11.52 0.42 -1.64
CA PRO A 260 12.90 0.26 -2.13
C PRO A 260 13.80 -0.56 -1.19
N PHE A 261 13.41 -0.73 0.06
CA PHE A 261 14.15 -1.46 1.10
C PHE A 261 13.74 -2.92 1.21
N LEU A 262 12.76 -3.37 0.40
CA LEU A 262 12.22 -4.72 0.43
C LEU A 262 12.69 -5.53 -0.78
N PRO A 263 13.09 -6.80 -0.59
CA PRO A 263 13.36 -7.72 -1.69
C PRO A 263 12.04 -8.20 -2.29
N LEU A 264 11.39 -7.37 -3.10
CA LEU A 264 10.06 -7.60 -3.65
C LEU A 264 10.09 -8.56 -4.84
N PRO A 265 9.00 -9.32 -5.09
CA PRO A 265 8.86 -10.14 -6.29
C PRO A 265 9.10 -9.35 -7.58
N PRO A 266 9.77 -9.96 -8.58
CA PRO A 266 9.95 -9.36 -9.89
C PRO A 266 8.59 -9.20 -10.61
N PRO A 267 8.48 -8.29 -11.61
CA PRO A 267 7.22 -8.00 -12.27
C PRO A 267 6.45 -9.22 -12.81
N HIS A 268 7.13 -10.25 -13.30
CA HIS A 268 6.49 -11.46 -13.84
C HIS A 268 5.85 -12.37 -12.78
N GLU A 269 6.19 -12.19 -11.49
CA GLU A 269 5.55 -12.92 -10.37
C GLU A 269 4.29 -12.21 -9.85
N ARG A 270 4.06 -10.95 -10.28
CA ARG A 270 2.97 -10.12 -9.77
C ARG A 270 1.64 -10.49 -10.42
N PRO A 271 0.55 -10.59 -9.66
CA PRO A 271 -0.75 -10.88 -10.21
C PRO A 271 -1.29 -9.67 -10.96
N PHE A 272 -2.00 -9.96 -12.04
CA PHE A 272 -2.84 -9.03 -12.77
C PHE A 272 -4.29 -9.33 -12.45
N ARG A 273 -5.07 -8.26 -12.22
CA ARG A 273 -6.52 -8.32 -12.00
C ARG A 273 -7.22 -7.61 -13.14
N GLN A 274 -8.16 -8.30 -13.78
CA GLN A 274 -9.13 -7.70 -14.69
C GLN A 274 -10.52 -7.88 -14.11
N GLN A 275 -11.35 -6.84 -14.22
CA GLN A 275 -12.74 -6.91 -13.78
C GLN A 275 -13.69 -6.78 -14.98
N VAL A 276 -14.79 -7.51 -14.90
CA VAL A 276 -15.93 -7.45 -15.81
C VAL A 276 -17.17 -7.13 -14.99
N PHE A 277 -17.96 -6.17 -15.43
CA PHE A 277 -19.26 -5.86 -14.84
C PHE A 277 -20.36 -6.42 -15.74
N THR A 278 -21.39 -7.02 -15.14
CA THR A 278 -22.62 -7.43 -15.81
C THR A 278 -23.83 -7.01 -14.99
N SER A 279 -24.93 -6.67 -15.66
CA SER A 279 -26.23 -6.38 -15.03
C SER A 279 -26.99 -7.65 -14.65
N HIS A 280 -26.53 -8.83 -15.08
CA HIS A 280 -27.15 -10.09 -14.73
C HIS A 280 -27.06 -10.39 -13.21
N PRO A 281 -28.09 -11.04 -12.64
CA PRO A 281 -28.02 -11.56 -11.27
C PRO A 281 -26.90 -12.60 -11.09
N GLU A 282 -26.37 -12.70 -9.88
CA GLU A 282 -25.30 -13.67 -9.58
C GLU A 282 -25.73 -15.12 -9.85
N SER A 283 -26.98 -15.46 -9.53
CA SER A 283 -27.53 -16.80 -9.75
C SER A 283 -27.56 -17.21 -11.23
N SER A 284 -27.76 -16.26 -12.16
CA SER A 284 -27.79 -16.59 -13.59
C SER A 284 -26.39 -16.78 -14.19
N ILE A 285 -25.37 -16.15 -13.61
CA ILE A 285 -23.99 -16.24 -14.13
C ILE A 285 -23.17 -17.34 -13.43
N ALA A 286 -23.60 -17.80 -12.26
CA ALA A 286 -22.87 -18.80 -11.45
C ALA A 286 -22.48 -20.09 -12.20
N PRO A 287 -23.34 -20.69 -13.08
CA PRO A 287 -22.94 -21.86 -13.85
C PRO A 287 -21.76 -21.57 -14.79
N TYR A 288 -21.79 -20.43 -15.50
CA TYR A 288 -20.69 -20.01 -16.37
C TYR A 288 -19.41 -19.76 -15.57
N LEU A 289 -19.50 -19.10 -14.41
CA LEU A 289 -18.32 -18.86 -13.57
C LEU A 289 -17.70 -20.15 -13.03
N THR A 290 -18.53 -21.16 -12.75
CA THR A 290 -18.07 -22.49 -12.32
C THR A 290 -17.28 -23.19 -13.43
N GLU A 291 -17.83 -23.20 -14.65
CA GLU A 291 -17.15 -23.73 -15.83
C GLU A 291 -15.84 -22.97 -16.13
N LEU A 292 -15.91 -21.64 -16.05
CA LEU A 292 -14.78 -20.74 -16.25
C LEU A 292 -13.66 -21.01 -15.26
N GLN A 293 -13.97 -21.17 -13.97
CA GLN A 293 -12.98 -21.50 -12.96
C GLN A 293 -12.38 -22.90 -13.20
N ALA A 294 -13.19 -23.89 -13.58
CA ALA A 294 -12.71 -25.24 -13.84
C ALA A 294 -11.69 -25.27 -14.99
N ARG A 295 -11.98 -24.59 -16.11
CA ARG A 295 -11.09 -24.61 -17.30
C ARG A 295 -9.84 -23.74 -17.17
N THR A 296 -9.85 -22.74 -16.29
CA THR A 296 -8.75 -21.78 -16.14
C THR A 296 -7.86 -22.03 -14.92
N LYS A 297 -8.25 -22.96 -14.04
CA LYS A 297 -7.50 -23.32 -12.82
C LYS A 297 -6.06 -23.73 -13.09
N ASP A 298 -5.83 -24.57 -14.10
CA ASP A 298 -4.49 -25.08 -14.44
C ASP A 298 -3.58 -24.00 -15.04
N GLN A 299 -4.17 -22.88 -15.49
CA GLN A 299 -3.45 -21.68 -15.93
C GLN A 299 -3.15 -20.73 -14.77
N GLY A 300 -3.51 -21.11 -13.53
CA GLY A 300 -3.33 -20.29 -12.33
C GLY A 300 -4.26 -19.08 -12.25
N ILE A 301 -5.39 -19.11 -12.98
CA ILE A 301 -6.36 -18.02 -12.99
C ILE A 301 -7.48 -18.30 -11.99
N ARG A 302 -7.75 -17.32 -11.15
CA ARG A 302 -8.84 -17.32 -10.17
C ARG A 302 -9.98 -16.44 -10.66
N VAL A 303 -11.18 -16.96 -10.53
CA VAL A 303 -12.44 -16.32 -10.89
C VAL A 303 -13.23 -16.09 -9.61
N GLY A 304 -13.67 -14.86 -9.40
CA GLY A 304 -14.54 -14.51 -8.27
C GLY A 304 -15.71 -13.65 -8.73
N SER A 305 -16.84 -13.73 -8.04
CA SER A 305 -18.00 -12.85 -8.21
C SER A 305 -18.20 -11.99 -6.97
N TYR A 306 -18.61 -10.74 -7.18
CA TYR A 306 -18.88 -9.75 -6.14
C TYR A 306 -20.18 -9.01 -6.48
N PRO A 307 -21.32 -9.42 -5.91
CA PRO A 307 -22.62 -8.84 -6.23
C PRO A 307 -22.76 -7.42 -5.69
N LEU A 308 -23.33 -6.55 -6.52
CA LEU A 308 -23.84 -5.24 -6.15
C LEU A 308 -25.36 -5.31 -6.05
N LEU A 309 -25.87 -5.22 -4.82
CA LEU A 309 -27.31 -5.32 -4.53
C LEU A 309 -28.12 -4.38 -5.45
N GLY A 310 -29.02 -4.96 -6.26
CA GLY A 310 -29.88 -4.22 -7.18
C GLY A 310 -29.20 -3.59 -8.40
N LYS A 311 -27.88 -3.77 -8.61
CA LYS A 311 -27.14 -3.18 -9.73
C LYS A 311 -26.52 -4.19 -10.70
N GLY A 312 -26.08 -5.35 -10.20
CA GLY A 312 -25.40 -6.36 -11.03
C GLY A 312 -24.28 -7.07 -10.27
N VAL A 313 -23.28 -7.59 -10.99
CA VAL A 313 -22.17 -8.35 -10.41
C VAL A 313 -20.85 -7.95 -11.05
N TYR A 314 -19.81 -7.81 -10.23
CA TYR A 314 -18.43 -7.80 -10.70
C TYR A 314 -17.85 -9.20 -10.72
N VAL A 315 -17.31 -9.58 -11.86
CA VAL A 315 -16.48 -10.77 -12.01
C VAL A 315 -15.02 -10.33 -12.00
N SER A 316 -14.24 -10.84 -11.04
CA SER A 316 -12.81 -10.59 -10.94
C SER A 316 -12.04 -11.79 -11.48
N LEU A 317 -11.14 -11.53 -12.42
CA LEU A 317 -10.21 -12.50 -12.99
C LEU A 317 -8.80 -12.13 -12.53
N ILE A 318 -8.13 -13.06 -11.86
CA ILE A 318 -6.79 -12.84 -11.29
C ILE A 318 -5.84 -13.92 -11.76
N GLY A 319 -4.77 -13.54 -12.44
CA GLY A 319 -3.71 -14.44 -12.90
C GLY A 319 -2.41 -13.68 -13.14
N ARG A 320 -1.30 -14.39 -13.36
CA ARG A 320 0.01 -13.76 -13.62
C ARG A 320 0.23 -13.44 -15.09
N ASP A 321 -0.33 -14.28 -15.97
CA ASP A 321 -0.21 -14.08 -17.42
C ASP A 321 -1.26 -13.07 -17.92
N THR A 322 -0.81 -11.83 -18.11
CA THR A 322 -1.71 -10.69 -18.42
C THR A 322 -2.47 -10.89 -19.74
N PRO A 323 -1.83 -11.24 -20.88
CA PRO A 323 -2.55 -11.52 -22.12
C PRO A 323 -3.64 -12.58 -21.99
N THR A 324 -3.36 -13.66 -21.27
CA THR A 324 -4.35 -14.74 -21.07
C THR A 324 -5.52 -14.28 -20.21
N VAL A 325 -5.27 -13.55 -19.12
CA VAL A 325 -6.34 -12.98 -18.28
C VAL A 325 -7.19 -12.00 -19.09
N GLN A 326 -6.59 -11.18 -19.95
CA GLN A 326 -7.31 -10.24 -20.81
C GLN A 326 -8.19 -10.95 -21.83
N GLY A 327 -7.67 -11.98 -22.52
CA GLY A 327 -8.46 -12.75 -23.47
C GLY A 327 -9.66 -13.46 -22.81
N ILE A 328 -9.47 -13.99 -21.59
CA ILE A 328 -10.57 -14.57 -20.81
C ILE A 328 -11.58 -13.50 -20.38
N ALA A 329 -11.13 -12.30 -20.04
CA ALA A 329 -12.02 -11.20 -19.67
C ALA A 329 -12.88 -10.75 -20.86
N GLU A 330 -12.33 -10.69 -22.07
CA GLU A 330 -13.09 -10.37 -23.29
C GLU A 330 -14.14 -11.45 -23.60
N GLU A 331 -13.81 -12.72 -23.41
CA GLU A 331 -14.78 -13.82 -23.51
C GLU A 331 -15.90 -13.67 -22.47
N ALA A 332 -15.55 -13.39 -21.21
CA ALA A 332 -16.51 -13.18 -20.14
C ALA A 332 -17.41 -11.96 -20.42
N VAL A 333 -16.88 -10.88 -20.99
CA VAL A 333 -17.67 -9.74 -21.47
C VAL A 333 -18.73 -10.18 -22.48
N ALA A 334 -18.34 -10.97 -23.49
CA ALA A 334 -19.27 -11.45 -24.50
C ALA A 334 -20.31 -12.44 -23.95
N LYS A 335 -19.93 -13.30 -23.01
CA LYS A 335 -20.84 -14.31 -22.42
C LYS A 335 -21.80 -13.73 -21.39
N LEU A 336 -21.41 -12.66 -20.71
CA LEU A 336 -22.19 -12.05 -19.64
C LEU A 336 -22.90 -10.76 -20.06
N ASP A 337 -22.91 -10.43 -21.34
CA ASP A 337 -23.41 -9.14 -21.86
C ASP A 337 -22.87 -7.95 -21.03
N GLY A 338 -21.57 -8.01 -20.75
CA GLY A 338 -20.91 -7.19 -19.76
C GLY A 338 -20.03 -6.09 -20.36
N ARG A 339 -19.22 -5.47 -19.51
CA ARG A 339 -18.14 -4.55 -19.93
C ARG A 339 -16.92 -4.69 -19.04
N LEU A 340 -15.76 -4.36 -19.59
CA LEU A 340 -14.56 -4.19 -18.76
C LEU A 340 -14.73 -2.98 -17.84
N VAL A 341 -14.17 -3.10 -16.65
CA VAL A 341 -14.18 -2.07 -15.61
C VAL A 341 -12.77 -1.94 -15.05
N THR A 342 -12.36 -0.70 -14.81
CA THR A 342 -11.10 -0.43 -14.11
C THR A 342 -11.25 -0.76 -12.63
N GLU A 343 -10.12 -0.93 -11.94
CA GLU A 343 -10.18 -1.06 -10.48
C GLU A 343 -10.72 0.19 -9.78
N GLU A 344 -10.50 1.38 -10.35
CA GLU A 344 -11.03 2.63 -9.80
C GLU A 344 -12.56 2.67 -9.92
N GLU A 345 -13.10 2.40 -11.11
CA GLU A 345 -14.55 2.36 -11.35
C GLU A 345 -15.24 1.36 -10.42
N ALA A 346 -14.66 0.16 -10.26
CA ALA A 346 -15.21 -0.85 -9.37
C ALA A 346 -15.24 -0.39 -7.91
N ARG A 347 -14.22 0.35 -7.45
CA ARG A 347 -14.16 0.88 -6.08
C ARG A 347 -15.12 2.04 -5.87
N GLU A 348 -15.24 2.95 -6.83
CA GLU A 348 -16.16 4.09 -6.74
C GLU A 348 -17.61 3.61 -6.62
N MET A 349 -18.03 2.64 -7.43
CA MET A 349 -19.39 2.11 -7.37
C MET A 349 -19.69 1.36 -6.07
N VAL A 350 -18.70 0.69 -5.47
CA VAL A 350 -18.83 0.09 -4.13
C VAL A 350 -18.96 1.17 -3.05
N ARG A 351 -18.19 2.27 -3.13
CA ARG A 351 -18.31 3.39 -2.19
C ARG A 351 -19.65 4.11 -2.29
N GLU A 352 -20.15 4.31 -3.51
CA GLU A 352 -21.48 4.89 -3.74
C GLU A 352 -22.60 4.04 -3.13
N LYS A 353 -22.46 2.70 -3.14
CA LYS A 353 -23.39 1.79 -2.45
C LYS A 353 -23.42 2.05 -0.95
N GLU A 354 -22.26 2.19 -0.31
CA GLU A 354 -22.18 2.45 1.13
C GLU A 354 -22.79 3.81 1.50
N LYS A 355 -22.67 4.81 0.62
CA LYS A 355 -23.29 6.13 0.80
C LYS A 355 -24.81 6.14 0.57
N GLY A 356 -25.34 5.30 -0.33
CA GLY A 356 -26.77 5.22 -0.61
C GLY A 356 -27.56 4.26 0.28
N ALA A 357 -26.87 3.50 1.14
CA ALA A 357 -27.46 2.60 2.14
C ALA A 357 -27.50 3.20 3.55
N ALA A 358 -26.92 4.39 3.73
CA ALA A 358 -27.05 5.27 4.89
C ALA A 358 -28.12 6.33 4.59
#